data_AF-A0A2T2SZM2-F1
#
_entry.id   AF-A0A2T2SZM2-F1
#
_cell.length_a   1.000
_cell.length_b   1.000
_cell.length_c   1.000
_cell.angle_alpha   90.00
_cell.angle_beta   90.00
_cell.angle_gamma   90.00
#
_symmetry.space_group_name_H-M   'P 1'
#
loop_
_entity.id
_entity.type
_entity.pdbx_description
1 polymer ?
#
loop_
_entity_poly.entity_id
_entity_poly.type
_entity_poly.pdbx_seq_one_letter_code
_entity_poly.pdbx_strand_id
1 'polypeptide(L)'
;FLLGFALFASPAQAQDDLGDALETVGQQYADGYTKPVTDALGANLNAGLFRTAEVGGEGVIPVIDVYVGVAGMGALTAGLEDSFRPTDDQVQTENDRTLRIEYPNTDFPTAFGENESPGRADVIDRETGMKVDEAPLPSSLIDTPIAPLGVPQVGVGTVLGTDAQLRYLPETNISSYGSVSLFGLSVRHSLSQYIPLSPLNVAVQGTWQSLALYTFATNGETSTIAFDQDAANSVRALAGVSVTLAVIQLNVDYALGSTNTVSAGVGLAL
;
A
#
# COMPACT_ATOMS: atom_id res chain seq x y z
N PHE A 1 49.67 -5.34 -44.09
CA PHE A 1 49.03 -6.59 -43.64
C PHE A 1 49.01 -6.58 -42.12
N LEU A 2 47.94 -7.13 -41.51
CA LEU A 2 47.49 -7.04 -40.09
C LEU A 2 46.45 -5.93 -39.88
N LEU A 3 45.21 -6.12 -40.35
CA LEU A 3 44.07 -6.84 -39.73
C LEU A 3 43.71 -6.30 -38.33
N GLY A 4 42.71 -5.41 -38.31
CA GLY A 4 41.97 -5.02 -37.12
C GLY A 4 40.98 -6.12 -36.74
N PHE A 5 40.94 -6.43 -35.45
CA PHE A 5 39.95 -7.30 -34.83
C PHE A 5 38.77 -6.42 -34.42
N ALA A 6 37.67 -6.45 -35.16
CA ALA A 6 36.40 -5.90 -34.70
C ALA A 6 35.75 -6.97 -33.80
N LEU A 7 35.74 -6.75 -32.49
CA LEU A 7 34.96 -7.54 -31.55
C LEU A 7 33.49 -7.21 -31.79
N PHE A 8 32.79 -8.08 -32.51
CA PHE A 8 31.34 -8.10 -32.51
C PHE A 8 30.88 -8.75 -31.21
N ALA A 9 30.24 -7.98 -30.34
CA ALA A 9 29.49 -8.54 -29.23
C ALA A 9 28.43 -9.51 -29.80
N SER A 10 28.29 -10.68 -29.19
CA SER A 10 27.33 -11.70 -29.64
C SER A 10 25.89 -11.22 -29.38
N PRO A 11 24.92 -11.50 -30.27
CA PRO A 11 23.54 -11.02 -30.12
C PRO A 11 22.85 -11.46 -28.82
N ALA A 12 23.30 -12.58 -28.23
CA ALA A 12 22.82 -13.03 -26.92
C ALA A 12 23.26 -12.09 -25.77
N GLN A 13 24.47 -11.53 -25.82
CA GLN A 13 24.98 -10.66 -24.75
C GLN A 13 24.37 -9.25 -24.79
N ALA A 14 24.03 -8.76 -25.98
CA ALA A 14 23.30 -7.50 -26.13
C ALA A 14 21.83 -7.60 -25.64
N GLN A 15 21.28 -8.82 -25.58
CA GLN A 15 19.94 -9.07 -25.05
C GLN A 15 19.94 -9.12 -23.53
N ASP A 16 20.94 -9.74 -22.91
CA ASP A 16 21.11 -9.78 -21.45
C ASP A 16 21.36 -8.37 -20.88
N ASP A 17 22.29 -7.60 -21.48
CA ASP A 17 22.58 -6.20 -21.11
C ASP A 17 21.33 -5.29 -21.17
N LEU A 18 20.49 -5.50 -22.19
CA LEU A 18 19.23 -4.77 -22.37
C LEU A 18 18.19 -5.21 -21.32
N GLY A 19 18.17 -6.50 -20.96
CA GLY A 19 17.33 -7.04 -19.90
C GLY A 19 17.59 -6.36 -18.56
N ASP A 20 18.85 -6.28 -18.13
CA ASP A 20 19.25 -5.67 -16.86
C ASP A 20 18.94 -4.16 -16.80
N ALA A 21 19.13 -3.46 -17.92
CA ALA A 21 18.79 -2.05 -18.03
C ALA A 21 17.28 -1.83 -18.00
N LEU A 22 16.50 -2.63 -18.72
CA LEU A 22 15.03 -2.58 -18.68
C LEU A 22 14.49 -2.96 -17.30
N GLU A 23 15.15 -3.87 -16.57
CA GLU A 23 14.81 -4.21 -15.20
C GLU A 23 15.03 -3.03 -14.25
N THR A 24 16.19 -2.37 -14.31
CA THR A 24 16.52 -1.20 -13.46
C THR A 24 15.58 -0.02 -13.73
N VAL A 25 15.29 0.26 -15.00
CA VAL A 25 14.29 1.25 -15.45
C VAL A 25 12.92 0.91 -14.92
N GLY A 26 12.54 -0.37 -15.05
CA GLY A 26 11.30 -0.91 -14.55
C GLY A 26 11.18 -0.68 -13.06
N GLN A 27 12.23 -0.90 -12.28
CA GLN A 27 12.24 -0.74 -10.83
C GLN A 27 12.09 0.73 -10.39
N GLN A 28 12.90 1.65 -10.91
CA GLN A 28 12.84 3.07 -10.52
C GLN A 28 11.51 3.71 -10.92
N TYR A 29 11.03 3.42 -12.13
CA TYR A 29 9.75 3.91 -12.60
C TYR A 29 8.59 3.27 -11.81
N ALA A 30 8.66 1.97 -11.53
CA ALA A 30 7.63 1.30 -10.72
C ALA A 30 7.56 1.85 -9.30
N ASP A 31 8.68 2.22 -8.69
CA ASP A 31 8.70 2.77 -7.33
C ASP A 31 7.93 4.10 -7.26
N GLY A 32 8.28 5.08 -8.11
CA GLY A 32 7.55 6.35 -8.18
C GLY A 32 6.08 6.18 -8.58
N TYR A 33 5.80 5.25 -9.49
CA TYR A 33 4.44 4.97 -9.97
C TYR A 33 3.54 4.32 -8.90
N THR A 34 4.09 3.41 -8.09
CA THR A 34 3.34 2.63 -7.10
C THR A 34 3.38 3.21 -5.68
N LYS A 35 4.32 4.12 -5.38
CA LYS A 35 4.48 4.73 -4.07
C LYS A 35 3.18 5.30 -3.47
N PRO A 36 2.35 6.07 -4.21
CA PRO A 36 1.06 6.52 -3.69
C PRO A 36 0.09 5.39 -3.34
N VAL A 37 0.14 4.26 -4.06
CA VAL A 37 -0.66 3.07 -3.74
C VAL A 37 -0.21 2.47 -2.43
N THR A 38 1.10 2.33 -2.23
CA THR A 38 1.65 1.82 -0.98
C THR A 38 1.39 2.76 0.19
N ASP A 39 1.44 4.08 -0.04
CA ASP A 39 1.14 5.09 0.97
C ASP A 39 -0.36 5.09 1.34
N ALA A 40 -1.26 5.02 0.35
CA ALA A 40 -2.71 4.92 0.57
C ALA A 40 -3.11 3.62 1.27
N LEU A 41 -2.53 2.49 0.87
CA LEU A 41 -2.75 1.20 1.53
C LEU A 41 -2.19 1.21 2.94
N GLY A 42 -0.98 1.73 3.15
CA GLY A 42 -0.39 1.90 4.48
C GLY A 42 -1.24 2.78 5.39
N ALA A 43 -1.78 3.88 4.88
CA ALA A 43 -2.73 4.72 5.60
C ALA A 43 -4.04 3.98 5.91
N ASN A 44 -4.58 3.20 4.96
CA ASN A 44 -5.77 2.37 5.14
C ASN A 44 -5.59 1.27 6.18
N LEU A 45 -4.46 0.56 6.17
CA LEU A 45 -4.11 -0.43 7.18
C LEU A 45 -4.13 0.14 8.60
N ASN A 46 -3.92 1.45 8.70
CA ASN A 46 -3.88 2.18 9.94
C ASN A 46 -5.22 2.84 10.32
N ALA A 47 -6.25 2.65 9.50
CA ALA A 47 -7.58 3.19 9.65
C ALA A 47 -8.57 2.14 10.19
N GLY A 48 -9.73 2.60 10.68
CA GLY A 48 -10.86 1.72 11.03
C GLY A 48 -10.55 0.73 12.14
N LEU A 49 -9.56 1.03 12.99
CA LEU A 49 -9.10 0.23 14.12
C LEU A 49 -9.86 0.54 15.42
N PHE A 50 -10.52 1.70 15.46
CA PHE A 50 -11.30 2.10 16.59
C PHE A 50 -12.72 1.52 16.52
N ARG A 51 -13.15 1.00 17.66
CA ARG A 51 -14.55 0.67 17.98
C ARG A 51 -14.78 1.06 19.43
N THR A 52 -15.98 1.44 19.82
CA THR A 52 -16.23 1.55 21.26
C THR A 52 -16.23 0.13 21.85
N ALA A 53 -15.55 -0.05 22.98
CA ALA A 53 -15.65 -1.29 23.78
C ALA A 53 -16.81 -1.19 24.78
N GLU A 54 -17.75 -0.27 24.58
CA GLU A 54 -18.90 -0.11 25.46
C GLU A 54 -19.78 -1.35 25.35
N VAL A 55 -19.49 -2.29 26.25
CA VAL A 55 -20.35 -3.42 26.56
C VAL A 55 -21.57 -2.84 27.26
N GLY A 56 -22.58 -2.44 26.47
CA GLY A 56 -23.94 -2.41 26.99
C GLY A 56 -24.17 -3.81 27.58
N GLY A 57 -24.51 -3.88 28.87
CA GLY A 57 -24.58 -5.12 29.66
C GLY A 57 -25.69 -6.09 29.23
N GLU A 58 -25.94 -6.23 27.94
CA GLU A 58 -27.07 -6.92 27.30
C GLU A 58 -26.62 -8.03 26.33
N GLY A 59 -25.34 -8.42 26.35
CA GLY A 59 -24.84 -9.59 25.61
C GLY A 59 -25.32 -10.92 26.22
N VAL A 60 -25.49 -11.94 25.38
CA VAL A 60 -26.02 -13.28 25.74
C VAL A 60 -25.15 -14.03 26.77
N ILE A 61 -23.86 -13.68 26.89
CA ILE A 61 -22.94 -14.18 27.92
C ILE A 61 -22.32 -12.97 28.63
N PRO A 62 -22.60 -12.72 29.92
CA PRO A 62 -22.30 -11.46 30.62
C PRO A 62 -20.81 -11.15 30.85
N VAL A 63 -19.88 -11.84 30.18
CA VAL A 63 -18.42 -11.75 30.44
C VAL A 63 -17.57 -11.65 29.17
N ILE A 64 -18.05 -12.17 28.03
CA ILE A 64 -17.28 -12.24 26.79
C ILE A 64 -18.09 -11.61 25.67
N ASP A 65 -17.51 -10.61 25.02
CA ASP A 65 -18.07 -9.97 23.83
C ASP A 65 -17.41 -10.60 22.59
N VAL A 66 -18.20 -11.14 21.66
CA VAL A 66 -17.67 -11.73 20.41
C VAL A 66 -18.20 -10.91 19.25
N TYR A 67 -17.27 -10.44 18.43
CA TYR A 67 -17.55 -9.61 17.29
C TYR A 67 -17.09 -10.29 16.01
N VAL A 68 -17.96 -10.26 15.00
CA VAL A 68 -17.65 -10.64 13.62
C VAL A 68 -18.17 -9.52 12.74
N GLY A 69 -17.31 -8.98 11.88
CA GLY A 69 -17.73 -7.90 10.98
C GLY A 69 -16.70 -7.64 9.89
N VAL A 70 -16.96 -6.59 9.11
CA VAL A 70 -16.04 -6.09 8.09
C VAL A 70 -15.68 -4.67 8.48
N ALA A 71 -14.38 -4.37 8.57
CA ALA A 71 -13.91 -2.99 8.68
C ALA A 71 -13.87 -2.39 7.27
N GLY A 72 -14.74 -1.40 7.02
CA GLY A 72 -14.65 -0.53 5.86
C GLY A 72 -13.71 0.63 6.18
N MET A 73 -12.61 0.73 5.44
CA MET A 73 -11.60 1.77 5.56
C MET A 73 -11.52 2.54 4.24
N GLY A 74 -11.12 3.80 4.30
CA GLY A 74 -10.88 4.60 3.10
C GLY A 74 -9.81 5.63 3.36
N ALA A 75 -8.73 5.57 2.59
CA ALA A 75 -7.66 6.55 2.61
C ALA A 75 -7.99 7.62 1.57
N LEU A 76 -8.02 8.87 2.00
CA LEU A 76 -8.12 9.99 1.06
C LEU A 76 -6.84 10.02 0.22
N THR A 77 -7.02 10.08 -1.10
CA THR A 77 -5.90 10.21 -2.04
C THR A 77 -5.47 11.67 -2.22
N ALA A 78 -6.32 12.61 -1.78
CA ALA A 78 -6.01 14.03 -1.77
C ALA A 78 -4.76 14.32 -0.91
N GLY A 79 -3.69 14.79 -1.56
CA GLY A 79 -2.41 15.07 -0.93
C GLY A 79 -1.36 13.96 -1.11
N LEU A 80 -1.70 12.85 -1.76
CA LEU A 80 -0.70 11.93 -2.32
C LEU A 80 -0.09 12.54 -3.59
N GLU A 81 1.10 12.08 -3.94
CA GLU A 81 1.78 12.47 -5.18
C GLU A 81 0.94 11.98 -6.39
N ASP A 82 0.46 12.90 -7.21
CA ASP A 82 -0.26 12.63 -8.46
C ASP A 82 0.70 12.40 -9.64
N SER A 83 1.93 12.86 -9.49
CA SER A 83 2.96 12.82 -10.49
C SER A 83 4.35 12.69 -9.85
N PHE A 84 5.30 12.15 -10.62
CA PHE A 84 6.68 12.01 -10.21
C PHE A 84 7.64 12.30 -11.37
N ARG A 85 8.89 12.60 -11.03
CA ARG A 85 9.98 12.74 -12.01
C ARG A 85 11.02 11.66 -11.78
N PRO A 86 11.16 10.67 -12.68
CA PRO A 86 12.31 9.77 -12.63
C PRO A 86 13.58 10.61 -12.84
N THR A 87 14.63 10.23 -12.13
CA THR A 87 15.95 10.84 -12.34
C THR A 87 16.68 10.03 -13.40
N ASP A 88 17.29 10.69 -14.39
CA ASP A 88 18.13 10.02 -15.38
C ASP A 88 19.13 9.08 -14.70
N ASP A 89 19.00 7.79 -14.99
CA ASP A 89 19.85 6.77 -14.39
C ASP A 89 20.82 6.18 -15.41
N GLN A 90 21.97 5.72 -14.90
CA GLN A 90 23.01 5.09 -15.69
C GLN A 90 23.20 3.66 -15.20
N VAL A 91 22.82 2.71 -16.06
CA VAL A 91 23.00 1.30 -15.76
C VAL A 91 24.35 0.88 -16.34
N GLN A 92 25.27 0.47 -15.48
CA GLN A 92 26.45 -0.27 -15.90
C GLN A 92 26.05 -1.73 -16.03
N THR A 93 26.08 -2.24 -17.25
CA THR A 93 25.79 -3.65 -17.51
C THR A 93 27.01 -4.49 -17.14
N GLU A 94 26.84 -5.81 -17.03
CA GLU A 94 27.92 -6.75 -16.65
C GLU A 94 29.15 -6.70 -17.60
N ASN A 95 29.03 -6.04 -18.76
CA ASN A 95 30.05 -5.92 -19.79
C ASN A 95 30.74 -4.54 -19.84
N ASP A 96 30.72 -3.76 -18.74
CA ASP A 96 31.25 -2.37 -18.66
C ASP A 96 30.59 -1.37 -19.63
N ARG A 97 29.47 -1.75 -20.28
CA ARG A 97 28.70 -0.85 -21.14
C ARG A 97 27.78 -0.01 -20.26
N THR A 98 27.76 1.30 -20.49
CA THR A 98 26.84 2.21 -19.79
C THR A 98 25.65 2.51 -20.70
N LEU A 99 24.46 2.06 -20.32
CA LEU A 99 23.22 2.46 -20.98
C LEU A 99 22.62 3.65 -20.22
N ARG A 100 22.16 4.66 -20.97
CA ARG A 100 21.43 5.81 -20.40
C ARG A 100 19.98 5.72 -20.83
N ILE A 101 19.10 5.83 -19.86
CA ILE A 101 17.67 5.96 -20.13
C ILE A 101 17.33 7.42 -20.07
N GLU A 102 16.77 7.92 -21.17
CA GLU A 102 16.36 9.30 -21.29
C GLU A 102 14.83 9.34 -21.26
N TYR A 103 14.31 9.86 -20.14
CA TYR A 103 12.89 10.09 -19.97
C TYR A 103 12.51 11.42 -20.64
N PRO A 104 11.30 11.52 -21.23
CA PRO A 104 10.75 12.81 -21.62
C PRO A 104 10.82 13.81 -20.46
N ASN A 105 11.18 15.06 -20.75
CA ASN A 105 11.25 16.13 -19.74
C ASN A 105 9.84 16.64 -19.36
N THR A 106 9.05 15.76 -18.74
CA THR A 106 7.68 15.98 -18.28
C THR A 106 7.47 15.29 -16.93
N ASP A 107 6.38 15.64 -16.26
CA ASP A 107 5.90 14.91 -15.09
C ASP A 107 5.18 13.63 -15.53
N PHE A 108 5.47 12.51 -14.86
CA PHE A 108 4.87 11.20 -15.13
C PHE A 108 3.74 10.95 -14.15
N PRO A 109 2.59 10.40 -14.60
CA PRO A 109 1.49 10.13 -13.69
C PRO A 109 1.83 8.97 -12.75
N THR A 110 1.38 9.06 -11.50
CA THR A 110 1.39 7.90 -10.59
C THR A 110 0.19 6.99 -10.88
N ALA A 111 0.08 5.84 -10.21
CA ALA A 111 -1.08 4.98 -10.35
C ALA A 111 -2.42 5.67 -9.98
N PHE A 112 -2.37 6.70 -9.12
CA PHE A 112 -3.50 7.57 -8.76
C PHE A 112 -3.53 8.92 -9.51
N GLY A 113 -2.61 9.13 -10.44
CA GLY A 113 -2.44 10.38 -11.16
C GLY A 113 -3.49 10.64 -12.26
N GLU A 114 -3.40 11.81 -12.89
CA GLU A 114 -4.30 12.18 -13.98
C GLU A 114 -3.91 11.47 -15.30
N ASN A 115 -4.92 11.13 -16.10
CA ASN A 115 -4.83 10.29 -17.30
C ASN A 115 -4.20 10.99 -18.53
N GLU A 116 -2.98 11.50 -18.41
CA GLU A 116 -2.18 11.88 -19.57
C GLU A 116 -1.20 10.77 -19.92
N SER A 117 -1.17 10.35 -21.19
CA SER A 117 -0.24 9.31 -21.64
C SER A 117 1.18 9.87 -21.61
N PRO A 118 2.10 9.32 -20.80
CA PRO A 118 3.45 9.88 -20.65
C PRO A 118 4.37 9.59 -21.86
N GLY A 119 3.88 8.90 -22.89
CA GLY A 119 4.66 8.53 -24.06
C GLY A 119 5.53 7.28 -23.84
N ARG A 120 6.80 7.35 -24.26
CA ARG A 120 7.78 6.24 -24.23
C ARG A 120 9.12 6.76 -23.71
N ALA A 121 9.87 5.93 -23.00
CA ALA A 121 11.25 6.23 -22.61
C ALA A 121 12.22 5.71 -23.66
N ASP A 122 13.25 6.49 -23.97
CA ASP A 122 14.27 6.12 -24.95
C ASP A 122 15.44 5.45 -24.24
N VAL A 123 15.87 4.29 -24.76
CA VAL A 123 17.07 3.60 -24.30
C VAL A 123 18.21 3.95 -25.24
N ILE A 124 19.25 4.60 -24.72
CA ILE A 124 20.37 5.13 -25.51
C ILE A 124 21.67 4.46 -25.05
N ASP A 125 22.42 3.94 -26.02
CA ASP A 125 23.78 3.47 -25.78
C ASP A 125 24.72 4.67 -25.65
N ARG A 126 25.40 4.81 -24.50
CA ARG A 126 26.21 6.00 -24.19
C ARG A 126 27.48 6.09 -25.03
N GLU A 127 28.04 4.95 -25.44
CA GLU A 127 29.30 4.91 -26.19
C GLU A 127 29.09 5.33 -27.64
N THR A 128 27.94 4.97 -28.21
CA THR A 128 27.59 5.25 -29.61
C THR A 128 26.66 6.45 -29.77
N GLY A 129 25.94 6.84 -28.71
CA GLY A 129 24.91 7.87 -28.74
C GLY A 129 23.67 7.47 -29.54
N MET A 130 23.53 6.19 -29.92
CA MET A 130 22.41 5.71 -30.71
C MET A 130 21.29 5.17 -29.83
N LYS A 131 20.05 5.44 -30.24
CA LYS A 131 18.86 4.84 -29.66
C LYS A 131 18.80 3.36 -30.00
N VAL A 132 18.77 2.52 -28.97
CA VAL A 132 18.76 1.07 -29.09
C VAL A 132 17.38 0.47 -28.88
N ASP A 133 16.50 1.13 -28.10
CA ASP A 133 15.12 0.67 -27.88
C ASP A 133 14.19 1.80 -27.37
N GLU A 134 12.88 1.50 -27.27
CA GLU A 134 11.85 2.32 -26.63
C GLU A 134 10.98 1.51 -25.67
N ALA A 135 10.90 1.92 -24.41
CA ALA A 135 10.02 1.30 -23.43
C ALA A 135 8.68 2.08 -23.33
N PRO A 136 7.52 1.42 -23.45
CA PRO A 136 6.23 2.06 -23.19
C PRO A 136 6.10 2.39 -21.69
N LEU A 137 5.57 3.57 -21.39
CA LEU A 137 5.33 3.99 -20.02
C LEU A 137 3.83 3.85 -19.68
N PRO A 138 3.48 3.27 -18.52
CA PRO A 138 2.08 3.07 -18.15
C PRO A 138 1.39 4.41 -17.85
N SER A 139 0.12 4.51 -18.23
CA SER A 139 -0.78 5.57 -17.78
C SER A 139 -1.32 5.27 -16.38
N SER A 140 -1.82 6.27 -15.67
CA SER A 140 -2.56 6.11 -14.40
C SER A 140 -3.66 5.04 -14.47
N LEU A 141 -3.93 4.39 -13.33
CA LEU A 141 -4.89 3.28 -13.23
C LEU A 141 -6.22 3.70 -12.60
N ILE A 142 -6.16 4.62 -11.64
CA ILE A 142 -7.29 4.92 -10.75
C ILE A 142 -7.35 6.43 -10.47
N ASP A 143 -8.38 7.10 -10.96
CA ASP A 143 -8.66 8.49 -10.60
C ASP A 143 -9.83 8.51 -9.61
N THR A 144 -9.52 8.30 -8.32
CA THR A 144 -10.53 8.34 -7.25
C THR A 144 -10.06 9.19 -6.07
N PRO A 145 -10.95 9.99 -5.45
CA PRO A 145 -10.61 10.83 -4.29
C PRO A 145 -10.41 10.01 -2.99
N ILE A 146 -10.74 8.73 -3.03
CA ILE A 146 -10.62 7.80 -1.90
C ILE A 146 -10.23 6.42 -2.44
N ALA A 147 -9.33 5.75 -1.73
CA ALA A 147 -8.97 4.36 -1.95
C ALA A 147 -9.66 3.50 -0.88
N PRO A 148 -10.81 2.85 -1.18
CA PRO A 148 -11.53 2.06 -0.19
C PRO A 148 -10.89 0.66 0.00
N LEU A 149 -10.89 0.16 1.24
CA LEU A 149 -10.46 -1.20 1.57
C LEU A 149 -11.43 -1.83 2.59
N GLY A 150 -11.98 -2.99 2.25
CA GLY A 150 -12.84 -3.78 3.13
C GLY A 150 -12.08 -4.98 3.67
N VAL A 151 -11.97 -5.11 5.00
CA VAL A 151 -11.23 -6.22 5.63
C VAL A 151 -12.14 -6.98 6.59
N PRO A 152 -12.40 -8.28 6.35
CA PRO A 152 -13.05 -9.14 7.32
C PRO A 152 -12.26 -9.22 8.62
N GLN A 153 -12.98 -9.14 9.74
CA GLN A 153 -12.37 -9.15 11.06
C GLN A 153 -13.25 -9.84 12.09
N VAL A 154 -12.58 -10.48 13.04
CA VAL A 154 -13.19 -11.10 14.20
C VAL A 154 -12.49 -10.61 15.45
N GLY A 155 -13.22 -10.42 16.54
CA GLY A 155 -12.65 -9.96 17.78
C GLY A 155 -13.35 -10.55 18.99
N VAL A 156 -12.61 -10.66 20.08
CA VAL A 156 -13.12 -11.14 21.36
C VAL A 156 -12.72 -10.12 22.43
N GLY A 157 -13.73 -9.54 23.07
CA GLY A 157 -13.62 -8.58 24.16
C GLY A 157 -13.89 -9.20 25.51
N THR A 158 -13.36 -8.56 26.55
CA THR A 158 -13.57 -8.91 27.97
C THR A 158 -14.21 -7.73 28.71
N VAL A 159 -14.82 -8.02 29.86
CA VAL A 159 -15.43 -7.01 30.75
C VAL A 159 -14.47 -5.94 31.28
N LEU A 160 -13.15 -6.11 31.16
CA LEU A 160 -12.17 -5.12 31.62
C LEU A 160 -11.83 -4.07 30.56
N GLY A 161 -12.62 -3.98 29.48
CA GLY A 161 -12.38 -3.06 28.39
C GLY A 161 -11.18 -3.44 27.53
N THR A 162 -10.69 -4.68 27.63
CA THR A 162 -9.64 -5.23 26.76
C THR A 162 -10.24 -6.14 25.72
N ASP A 163 -9.78 -6.00 24.48
CA ASP A 163 -10.16 -6.88 23.38
C ASP A 163 -8.99 -7.27 22.50
N ALA A 164 -9.06 -8.49 21.98
CA ALA A 164 -8.17 -8.99 20.95
C ALA A 164 -8.94 -9.05 19.63
N GLN A 165 -8.28 -8.75 18.52
CA GLN A 165 -8.87 -8.79 17.19
C GLN A 165 -7.91 -9.40 16.19
N LEU A 166 -8.49 -10.22 15.31
CA LEU A 166 -7.87 -10.81 14.14
C LEU A 166 -8.52 -10.20 12.89
N ARG A 167 -7.68 -9.76 11.96
CA ARG A 167 -8.06 -9.26 10.64
C ARG A 167 -7.47 -10.17 9.58
N TYR A 168 -8.28 -10.57 8.60
CA TYR A 168 -7.83 -11.46 7.55
C TYR A 168 -8.53 -11.15 6.22
N LEU A 169 -7.75 -10.77 5.23
CA LEU A 169 -8.16 -10.70 3.83
C LEU A 169 -7.37 -11.78 3.08
N PRO A 170 -8.02 -12.85 2.61
CA PRO A 170 -7.34 -13.81 1.75
C PRO A 170 -6.88 -13.13 0.46
N GLU A 171 -5.96 -13.77 -0.25
CA GLU A 171 -5.53 -13.29 -1.57
C GLU A 171 -6.74 -13.06 -2.47
N THR A 172 -7.01 -11.79 -2.76
CA THR A 172 -8.19 -11.34 -3.50
C THR A 172 -7.71 -10.56 -4.71
N ASN A 173 -8.13 -11.01 -5.90
CA ASN A 173 -7.80 -10.36 -7.16
C ASN A 173 -8.50 -8.99 -7.24
N ILE A 174 -7.72 -7.93 -7.41
CA ILE A 174 -8.19 -6.58 -7.73
C ILE A 174 -8.07 -6.39 -9.24
N SER A 175 -8.97 -7.05 -10.00
CA SER A 175 -9.03 -6.92 -11.46
C SER A 175 -7.67 -7.18 -12.15
N SER A 176 -7.32 -6.41 -13.19
CA SER A 176 -6.03 -6.43 -13.89
C SER A 176 -4.85 -5.87 -13.10
N TYR A 177 -5.07 -5.45 -11.84
CA TYR A 177 -4.08 -4.72 -11.03
C TYR A 177 -3.32 -5.62 -10.05
N GLY A 178 -3.59 -6.93 -10.04
CA GLY A 178 -2.92 -7.89 -9.17
C GLY A 178 -3.81 -8.42 -8.05
N SER A 179 -3.21 -9.09 -7.07
CA SER A 179 -3.89 -9.58 -5.88
C SER A 179 -3.42 -8.84 -4.64
N VAL A 180 -4.30 -8.71 -3.64
CA VAL A 180 -3.97 -8.22 -2.30
C VAL A 180 -4.27 -9.29 -1.26
N SER A 181 -3.43 -9.42 -0.24
CA SER A 181 -3.74 -10.19 0.97
C SER A 181 -3.32 -9.44 2.22
N LEU A 182 -4.00 -9.69 3.34
CA LEU A 182 -3.75 -9.02 4.62
C LEU A 182 -3.95 -9.99 5.76
N PHE A 183 -3.01 -9.98 6.71
CA PHE A 183 -3.18 -10.61 8.00
C PHE A 183 -2.83 -9.63 9.11
N GLY A 184 -3.66 -9.53 10.14
CA GLY A 184 -3.43 -8.61 11.25
C GLY A 184 -3.92 -9.15 12.58
N LEU A 185 -3.12 -8.92 13.62
CA LEU A 185 -3.45 -9.14 15.01
C LEU A 185 -3.45 -7.81 15.74
N SER A 186 -4.39 -7.62 16.65
CA SER A 186 -4.43 -6.43 17.50
C SER A 186 -4.91 -6.76 18.90
N VAL A 187 -4.40 -6.02 19.86
CA VAL A 187 -4.87 -5.99 21.23
C VAL A 187 -5.14 -4.54 21.58
N ARG A 188 -6.28 -4.29 22.20
CA ARG A 188 -6.69 -2.94 22.55
C ARG A 188 -7.25 -2.91 23.96
N HIS A 189 -7.02 -1.79 24.65
CA HIS A 189 -7.58 -1.52 25.96
C HIS A 189 -8.26 -0.15 25.97
N SER A 190 -9.53 -0.12 26.37
CA SER A 190 -10.31 1.10 26.56
C SER A 190 -9.86 1.80 27.83
N LEU A 191 -9.50 3.08 27.68
CA LEU A 191 -9.21 3.97 28.80
C LEU A 191 -10.43 4.80 29.20
N SER A 192 -11.50 4.76 28.40
CA SER A 192 -12.74 5.52 28.64
C SER A 192 -13.39 5.16 29.99
N GLN A 193 -13.17 3.94 30.48
CA GLN A 193 -13.65 3.50 31.80
C GLN A 193 -12.95 4.20 32.97
N TYR A 194 -11.71 4.65 32.77
CA TYR A 194 -10.95 5.40 33.77
C TYR A 194 -11.09 6.92 33.59
N ILE A 195 -11.35 7.35 32.34
CA ILE A 195 -11.47 8.77 31.97
C ILE A 195 -12.74 8.93 31.12
N PRO A 196 -13.92 9.09 31.75
CA PRO A 196 -15.18 9.19 31.02
C PRO A 196 -15.31 10.58 30.38
N LEU A 197 -15.02 10.68 29.07
CA LEU A 197 -15.05 11.91 28.28
C LEU A 197 -16.21 11.94 27.26
N SER A 198 -17.36 11.33 27.58
CA SER A 198 -18.51 11.23 26.66
C SER A 198 -18.82 12.55 25.92
N PRO A 199 -19.02 12.54 24.58
CA PRO A 199 -19.11 11.37 23.69
C PRO A 199 -17.76 10.87 23.15
N LEU A 200 -16.63 11.39 23.66
CA LEU A 200 -15.30 10.97 23.24
C LEU A 200 -14.88 9.70 23.99
N ASN A 201 -14.45 8.71 23.23
CA ASN A 201 -13.84 7.50 23.74
C ASN A 201 -12.33 7.53 23.50
N VAL A 202 -11.56 7.04 24.46
CA VAL A 202 -10.11 6.93 24.40
C VAL A 202 -9.66 5.49 24.65
N ALA A 203 -8.64 5.05 23.93
CA ALA A 203 -8.08 3.71 24.03
C ALA A 203 -6.58 3.71 23.69
N VAL A 204 -5.90 2.63 24.06
CA VAL A 204 -4.56 2.29 23.56
C VAL A 204 -4.64 0.98 22.82
N GLN A 205 -3.90 0.86 21.72
CA GLN A 205 -3.91 -0.33 20.87
C GLN A 205 -2.49 -0.69 20.45
N GLY A 206 -2.18 -1.98 20.52
CA GLY A 206 -1.07 -2.60 19.82
C GLY A 206 -1.60 -3.39 18.62
N THR A 207 -1.00 -3.24 17.45
CA THR A 207 -1.34 -4.00 16.25
C THR A 207 -0.07 -4.45 15.55
N TRP A 208 -0.13 -5.66 15.00
CA TRP A 208 0.84 -6.19 14.07
C TRP A 208 0.07 -6.63 12.84
N GLN A 209 0.49 -6.18 11.66
CA GLN A 209 -0.13 -6.57 10.40
C GLN A 209 0.88 -6.68 9.27
N SER A 210 0.58 -7.58 8.35
CA SER A 210 1.34 -7.84 7.13
C SER A 210 0.39 -7.74 5.95
N LEU A 211 0.79 -6.95 4.95
CA LEU A 211 0.08 -6.75 3.69
C LEU A 211 0.97 -7.25 2.56
N ALA A 212 0.45 -8.11 1.69
CA ALA A 212 1.15 -8.52 0.49
C ALA A 212 0.39 -8.07 -0.76
N LEU A 213 1.15 -7.51 -1.71
CA LEU A 213 0.71 -7.19 -3.05
C LEU A 213 1.37 -8.15 -4.03
N TYR A 214 0.56 -8.78 -4.86
CA TYR A 214 1.01 -9.69 -5.90
C TYR A 214 0.76 -9.03 -7.24
N THR A 215 1.82 -8.79 -7.99
CA THR A 215 1.75 -8.24 -9.34
C THR A 215 2.17 -9.27 -10.37
N PHE A 216 1.60 -9.19 -11.57
CA PHE A 216 1.96 -10.05 -12.69
C PHE A 216 3.16 -9.45 -13.42
N ALA A 217 4.27 -10.18 -13.52
CA ALA A 217 5.37 -9.79 -14.39
C ALA A 217 5.05 -10.13 -15.85
N THR A 218 5.62 -9.36 -16.79
CA THR A 218 5.42 -9.48 -18.25
C THR A 218 5.73 -10.87 -18.82
N ASN A 219 6.49 -11.72 -18.10
CA ASN A 219 6.84 -13.08 -18.52
C ASN A 219 5.95 -14.18 -17.90
N GLY A 220 4.86 -13.83 -17.21
CA GLY A 220 3.96 -14.79 -16.57
C GLY A 220 4.43 -15.28 -15.19
N GLU A 221 5.50 -14.70 -14.65
CA GLU A 221 5.96 -14.92 -13.28
C GLU A 221 5.30 -13.91 -12.33
N THR A 222 4.87 -14.34 -11.15
CA THR A 222 4.27 -13.44 -10.15
C THR A 222 5.36 -12.81 -9.30
N SER A 223 5.44 -11.49 -9.29
CA SER A 223 6.29 -10.75 -8.34
C SER A 223 5.48 -10.39 -7.10
N THR A 224 6.06 -10.61 -5.93
CA THR A 224 5.41 -10.34 -4.64
C THR A 224 6.13 -9.20 -3.93
N ILE A 225 5.39 -8.15 -3.59
CA ILE A 225 5.87 -7.07 -2.74
C ILE A 225 5.13 -7.18 -1.42
N ALA A 226 5.84 -7.58 -0.36
CA ALA A 226 5.30 -7.71 0.98
C ALA A 226 5.72 -6.51 1.83
N PHE A 227 4.73 -5.93 2.53
CA PHE A 227 4.88 -4.83 3.45
C PHE A 227 4.53 -5.32 4.85
N ASP A 228 5.52 -5.36 5.73
CA ASP A 228 5.28 -5.55 7.15
C ASP A 228 5.15 -4.20 7.84
N GLN A 229 4.20 -4.11 8.78
CA GLN A 229 4.05 -2.91 9.57
C GLN A 229 5.26 -2.68 10.49
N ASP A 230 5.88 -1.51 10.37
CA ASP A 230 6.96 -1.10 11.27
C ASP A 230 6.54 -1.10 12.74
N ALA A 231 7.44 -1.56 13.61
CA ALA A 231 7.22 -1.60 15.06
C ALA A 231 6.90 -0.22 15.66
N ALA A 232 7.41 0.88 15.08
CA ALA A 232 7.08 2.24 15.51
C ALA A 232 5.59 2.60 15.28
N ASN A 233 4.98 2.01 14.25
CA ASN A 233 3.56 2.17 13.93
C ASN A 233 2.67 1.11 14.62
N SER A 234 3.25 0.19 15.41
CA SER A 234 2.51 -0.91 16.05
C SER A 234 1.71 -0.48 17.28
N VAL A 235 2.13 0.56 18.02
CA VAL A 235 1.45 1.02 19.25
C VAL A 235 0.86 2.40 19.05
N ARG A 236 -0.41 2.60 19.46
CA ARG A 236 -1.16 3.82 19.21
C ARG A 236 -2.05 4.21 20.38
N ALA A 237 -2.20 5.51 20.56
CA ALA A 237 -3.31 6.07 21.31
C ALA A 237 -4.44 6.42 20.34
N LEU A 238 -5.66 6.03 20.67
CA LEU A 238 -6.84 6.25 19.84
C LEU A 238 -7.81 7.17 20.58
N ALA A 239 -8.36 8.14 19.87
CA ALA A 239 -9.44 8.99 20.36
C ALA A 239 -10.52 9.08 19.27
N GLY A 240 -11.77 8.77 19.61
CA GLY A 240 -12.82 8.73 18.61
C GLY A 240 -14.22 8.81 19.19
N VAL A 241 -15.17 9.04 18.30
CA VAL A 241 -16.62 9.05 18.59
C VAL A 241 -17.25 7.91 17.83
N SER A 242 -18.20 7.22 18.45
CA SER A 242 -18.99 6.18 17.79
C SER A 242 -20.48 6.41 18.00
N VAL A 243 -21.28 6.09 16.98
CA VAL A 243 -22.74 6.17 17.00
C VAL A 243 -23.29 4.84 16.50
N THR A 244 -24.14 4.20 17.32
CA THR A 244 -24.85 2.96 16.93
C THR A 244 -26.29 3.30 16.51
N LEU A 245 -26.64 2.98 15.27
CA LEU A 245 -27.95 3.15 14.65
C LEU A 245 -28.56 1.77 14.39
N ALA A 246 -29.44 1.31 15.28
CA ALA A 246 -29.98 -0.05 15.29
C ALA A 246 -28.85 -1.10 15.34
N VAL A 247 -28.53 -1.74 14.21
CA VAL A 247 -27.43 -2.71 14.09
C VAL A 247 -26.17 -2.13 13.45
N ILE A 248 -26.23 -0.91 12.90
CA ILE A 248 -25.11 -0.27 12.19
C ILE A 248 -24.34 0.61 13.18
N GLN A 249 -23.06 0.33 13.37
CA GLN A 249 -22.15 1.17 14.14
C GLN A 249 -21.33 2.03 13.17
N LEU A 250 -21.35 3.35 13.38
CA LEU A 250 -20.48 4.31 12.73
C LEU A 250 -19.41 4.75 13.73
N ASN A 251 -18.17 4.92 13.29
CA ASN A 251 -17.10 5.47 14.11
C ASN A 251 -16.24 6.45 13.32
N VAL A 252 -15.74 7.46 14.00
CA VAL A 252 -14.67 8.34 13.51
C VAL A 252 -13.62 8.40 14.60
N ASP A 253 -12.36 8.18 14.23
CA ASP A 253 -11.25 8.12 15.17
C ASP A 253 -9.98 8.75 14.63
N TYR A 254 -9.15 9.17 15.57
CA TYR A 254 -7.83 9.70 15.35
C TYR A 254 -6.83 8.81 16.10
N ALA A 255 -5.87 8.26 15.36
CA ALA A 255 -4.80 7.45 15.90
C ALA A 255 -3.51 8.28 15.97
N LEU A 256 -2.98 8.40 17.18
CA LEU A 256 -1.67 8.97 17.49
C LEU A 256 -0.63 7.86 17.52
N GLY A 257 0.38 7.97 16.65
CA GLY A 257 1.50 7.03 16.52
C GLY A 257 2.72 7.71 15.90
N SER A 258 3.63 6.98 15.24
CA SER A 258 4.67 7.62 14.42
C SER A 258 4.09 8.33 13.20
N THR A 259 3.02 7.79 12.61
CA THR A 259 2.17 8.48 11.64
C THR A 259 0.79 8.66 12.25
N ASN A 260 0.32 9.91 12.29
CA ASN A 260 -1.03 10.19 12.75
C ASN A 260 -2.04 9.90 11.64
N THR A 261 -3.12 9.19 11.95
CA THR A 261 -4.17 8.88 10.98
C THR A 261 -5.54 9.32 11.49
N VAL A 262 -6.39 9.79 10.57
CA VAL A 262 -7.82 9.97 10.81
C VAL A 262 -8.53 8.87 10.04
N SER A 263 -9.50 8.21 10.66
CA SER A 263 -10.34 7.23 10.00
C SER A 263 -11.81 7.35 10.33
N ALA A 264 -12.62 6.87 9.41
CA ALA A 264 -14.03 6.60 9.63
C ALA A 264 -14.30 5.13 9.33
N GLY A 265 -15.20 4.51 10.09
CA GLY A 265 -15.58 3.11 9.96
C GLY A 265 -17.08 2.91 10.04
N VAL A 266 -17.53 1.82 9.40
CA VAL A 266 -18.89 1.30 9.48
C VAL A 266 -18.80 -0.17 9.85
N GLY A 267 -19.56 -0.62 10.85
CA GLY A 267 -19.61 -2.00 11.31
C GLY A 267 -21.03 -2.42 11.68
N LEU A 268 -21.19 -3.70 12.02
CA LEU A 268 -22.44 -4.22 12.58
C LEU A 268 -22.21 -4.58 14.06
N ALA A 269 -23.06 -4.10 14.96
CA ALA A 269 -23.12 -4.53 16.35
C ALA A 269 -24.30 -5.51 16.48
N LEU A 270 -24.01 -6.76 16.83
CA LEU A 270 -24.96 -7.87 16.90
C LEU A 270 -24.97 -8.49 18.30
#